data_AF-A0A2R4CCX3-F1
#
_entry.id   AF-A0A2R4CCX3-F1
#
_cell.length_a   1.000
_cell.length_b   1.000
_cell.length_c   1.000
_cell.angle_alpha   90.00
_cell.angle_beta   90.00
_cell.angle_gamma   90.00
#
_symmetry.space_group_name_H-M   'P 1'
#
loop_
_entity.id
_entity.type
_entity.pdbx_description
1 polymer ?
#
loop_
_entity_poly.entity_id
_entity_poly.type
_entity_poly.pdbx_seq_one_letter_code
_entity_poly.pdbx_strand_id
1 'polypeptide(L)'
;MKLSTILWLACGCAATLAHAECPLDVQATPTRADWHAGEPIEVNVRIANRADRPAALALAYPSLGGQGHPGIGFSLRPNAPLTASTNAIESVLQIAPRAALDVHVYANKYLPALPPGASRVYWQLEIACLDGKGAFLAPGKFAGAFTVRIAAGALPDAPAVVARYAQRLDASDPQQRREAIEALSNMPDPAVLPALGKVYQYGYRNDALQALRKFDGHPAAASMLVEILATADAGAARNALRIATGWKTPLPPELLEQVAGGTSLPARLALVDYLAARRSAANDALLQRLAADDDETLAKSARAALAKPAPTR
;
A
#
# COMPACT_ATOMS: atom_id res chain seq x y z
N MET A 1 43.80 39.92 46.34
CA MET A 1 42.49 39.62 45.72
C MET A 1 42.33 38.11 45.69
N LYS A 2 41.25 37.58 46.28
CA LYS A 2 41.04 36.15 46.52
C LYS A 2 40.55 35.46 45.23
N LEU A 3 41.28 34.44 44.79
CA LEU A 3 40.87 33.48 43.76
C LEU A 3 39.99 32.41 44.44
N SER A 4 38.71 32.37 44.09
CA SER A 4 37.79 31.29 44.47
C SER A 4 37.57 30.38 43.26
N THR A 5 38.23 29.24 43.28
CA THR A 5 38.04 28.13 42.34
C THR A 5 36.76 27.39 42.72
N ILE A 6 35.73 27.44 41.86
CA ILE A 6 34.51 26.64 42.01
C ILE A 6 34.72 25.33 41.24
N LEU A 7 34.90 24.25 42.01
CA LEU A 7 35.04 22.88 41.52
C LEU A 7 33.62 22.30 41.31
N TRP A 8 33.18 22.15 40.07
CA TRP A 8 31.96 21.39 39.74
C TRP A 8 32.29 19.90 39.67
N LEU A 9 31.97 19.14 40.71
CA LEU A 9 31.86 17.69 40.64
C LEU A 9 30.59 17.31 39.85
N ALA A 10 30.74 17.06 38.56
CA ALA A 10 29.73 16.36 37.78
C ALA A 10 29.87 14.85 38.03
N CYS A 11 29.34 14.37 39.16
CA CYS A 11 29.11 12.94 39.37
C CYS A 11 27.81 12.53 38.67
N GLY A 12 27.84 12.51 37.34
CA GLY A 12 26.74 12.00 36.52
C GLY A 12 26.73 10.48 36.56
N CYS A 13 26.09 9.89 37.56
CA CYS A 13 25.64 8.50 37.48
C CYS A 13 24.67 8.41 36.29
N ALA A 14 25.17 7.98 35.13
CA ALA A 14 24.32 7.52 34.05
C ALA A 14 23.59 6.27 34.57
N ALA A 15 22.42 6.48 35.16
CA ALA A 15 21.51 5.39 35.47
C ALA A 15 21.15 4.74 34.13
N THR A 16 21.73 3.58 33.87
CA THR A 16 21.36 2.71 32.76
C THR A 16 19.90 2.32 33.00
N LEU A 17 18.97 3.09 32.45
CA LEU A 17 17.57 2.74 32.39
C LEU A 17 17.50 1.45 31.57
N ALA A 18 17.39 0.32 32.27
CA ALA A 18 17.04 -0.95 31.65
C ALA A 18 15.69 -0.75 30.97
N HIS A 19 15.70 -0.62 29.65
CA HIS A 19 14.47 -0.47 28.89
C HIS A 19 13.73 -1.79 29.05
N ALA A 20 12.55 -1.75 29.66
CA ALA A 20 11.74 -2.96 29.81
C ALA A 20 11.45 -3.54 28.43
N GLU A 21 11.67 -4.85 28.28
CA GLU A 21 11.42 -5.57 27.03
C GLU A 21 9.93 -5.56 26.67
N CYS A 22 9.64 -5.67 25.38
CA CYS A 22 8.27 -5.78 24.90
C CYS A 22 7.63 -7.09 25.42
N PRO A 23 6.54 -7.05 26.20
CA PRO A 23 5.96 -8.23 26.85
C PRO A 23 5.07 -9.07 25.91
N LEU A 24 5.22 -8.91 24.61
CA LEU A 24 4.34 -9.51 23.62
C LEU A 24 4.95 -10.79 23.08
N ASP A 25 4.09 -11.73 22.75
CA ASP A 25 4.41 -12.91 21.95
C ASP A 25 3.60 -12.84 20.67
N VAL A 26 4.22 -13.18 19.54
CA VAL A 26 3.59 -13.02 18.22
C VAL A 26 3.72 -14.31 17.42
N GLN A 27 2.60 -14.73 16.85
CA GLN A 27 2.54 -15.85 15.93
C GLN A 27 1.79 -15.44 14.66
N ALA A 28 2.36 -15.74 13.49
CA ALA A 28 1.68 -15.61 12.21
C ALA A 28 1.38 -16.99 11.62
N THR A 29 0.12 -17.27 11.34
CA THR A 29 -0.34 -18.54 10.74
C THR A 29 -1.26 -18.28 9.55
N PRO A 30 -1.08 -18.99 8.43
CA PRO A 30 -2.03 -18.89 7.33
C PRO A 30 -3.37 -19.47 7.79
N THR A 31 -4.48 -18.86 7.37
CA THR A 31 -5.83 -19.33 7.78
C THR A 31 -6.18 -20.70 7.18
N ARG A 32 -5.46 -21.12 6.14
CA ARG A 32 -5.52 -22.44 5.52
C ARG A 32 -4.20 -22.77 4.82
N ALA A 33 -3.95 -24.06 4.58
CA ALA A 33 -2.70 -24.54 3.98
C ALA A 33 -2.68 -24.41 2.45
N ASP A 34 -3.83 -24.55 1.79
CA ASP A 34 -3.95 -24.62 0.34
C ASP A 34 -4.63 -23.37 -0.23
N TRP A 35 -4.07 -22.84 -1.31
CA TRP A 35 -4.49 -21.60 -1.98
C TRP A 35 -4.40 -21.75 -3.50
N HIS A 36 -5.15 -20.93 -4.24
CA HIS A 36 -4.98 -20.83 -5.69
C HIS A 36 -4.07 -19.66 -6.06
N ALA A 37 -3.41 -19.73 -7.21
CA ALA A 37 -2.65 -18.61 -7.73
C ALA A 37 -3.55 -17.38 -7.92
N GLY A 38 -3.11 -16.23 -7.41
CA GLY A 38 -3.89 -14.98 -7.43
C GLY A 38 -4.91 -14.82 -6.30
N GLU A 39 -5.14 -15.84 -5.47
CA GLU A 39 -5.97 -15.68 -4.28
C GLU A 39 -5.22 -14.90 -3.18
N PRO A 40 -5.90 -14.02 -2.42
CA PRO A 40 -5.30 -13.36 -1.26
C PRO A 40 -5.02 -14.35 -0.13
N ILE A 41 -3.75 -14.67 0.08
CA ILE A 41 -3.23 -15.53 1.14
C ILE A 41 -3.34 -14.80 2.47
N GLU A 42 -4.40 -15.12 3.19
CA GLU A 42 -4.73 -14.55 4.48
C GLU A 42 -3.91 -15.21 5.59
N VAL A 43 -3.27 -14.38 6.40
CA VAL A 43 -2.45 -14.76 7.54
C VAL A 43 -3.06 -14.12 8.78
N ASN A 44 -3.41 -14.94 9.77
CA ASN A 44 -3.76 -14.45 11.11
C ASN A 44 -2.46 -14.17 11.87
N VAL A 45 -2.28 -12.93 12.29
CA VAL A 45 -1.21 -12.48 13.18
C VAL A 45 -1.81 -12.34 14.58
N ARG A 46 -1.53 -13.33 15.42
CA ARG A 46 -1.95 -13.35 16.82
C ARG A 46 -0.87 -12.70 17.68
N ILE A 47 -1.24 -11.64 18.40
CA ILE A 47 -0.37 -10.89 19.30
C ILE A 47 -0.88 -11.05 20.73
N ALA A 48 -0.15 -11.79 21.56
CA ALA A 48 -0.52 -12.11 22.93
C ALA A 48 0.29 -11.30 23.95
N ASN A 49 -0.39 -10.65 24.88
CA ASN A 49 0.27 -9.97 25.99
C ASN A 49 0.60 -10.96 27.11
N ARG A 50 1.89 -11.21 27.34
CA ARG A 50 2.38 -12.14 28.37
C ARG A 50 2.52 -11.49 29.74
N ALA A 51 2.31 -10.19 29.88
CA ALA A 51 2.42 -9.50 31.16
C ALA A 51 1.09 -9.44 31.93
N ASP A 52 1.21 -9.16 33.23
CA ASP A 52 0.08 -8.88 34.13
C ASP A 52 -0.35 -7.40 34.11
N ARG A 53 0.10 -6.65 33.10
CA ARG A 53 -0.24 -5.24 32.87
C ARG A 53 -0.65 -5.04 31.41
N PRO A 54 -1.47 -4.02 31.10
CA PRO A 54 -1.81 -3.70 29.72
C PRO A 54 -0.55 -3.41 28.88
N ALA A 55 -0.61 -3.77 27.62
CA ALA A 55 0.37 -3.40 26.60
C ALA A 55 -0.38 -2.67 25.47
N ALA A 56 0.28 -1.74 24.79
CA ALA A 56 -0.30 -1.12 23.62
C ALA A 56 0.61 -1.22 22.40
N LEU A 57 -0.03 -1.27 21.24
CA LEU A 57 0.59 -1.36 19.93
C LEU A 57 0.27 -0.12 19.13
N ALA A 58 1.29 0.61 18.70
CA ALA A 58 1.13 1.67 17.72
C ALA A 58 1.21 1.06 16.32
N LEU A 59 0.09 1.01 15.59
CA LEU A 59 -0.03 0.30 14.34
C LEU A 59 -0.50 1.21 13.20
N ALA A 60 0.05 0.97 12.02
CA ALA A 60 -0.48 1.42 10.75
C ALA A 60 -0.86 0.19 9.93
N TYR A 61 -2.16 0.00 9.69
CA TYR A 61 -2.65 -1.13 8.91
C TYR A 61 -2.34 -0.92 7.42
N PRO A 62 -1.98 -1.97 6.66
CA PRO A 62 -1.78 -3.38 7.06
C PRO A 62 -0.33 -3.70 7.43
N SER A 63 0.56 -2.71 7.44
CA SER A 63 1.96 -2.94 7.77
C SER A 63 2.15 -3.38 9.21
N LEU A 64 1.21 -3.08 10.12
CA LEU A 64 1.43 -3.20 11.57
C LEU A 64 2.64 -2.40 12.07
N GLY A 65 3.27 -1.57 11.23
CA GLY A 65 4.42 -0.71 11.55
C GLY A 65 4.00 0.73 11.82
N GLY A 66 4.97 1.60 12.07
CA GLY A 66 4.74 3.03 12.37
C GLY A 66 5.91 3.65 13.13
N GLN A 67 6.08 4.98 13.05
CA GLN A 67 7.16 5.73 13.73
C GLN A 67 8.58 5.18 13.46
N GLY A 68 8.87 4.83 12.20
CA GLY A 68 10.17 4.28 11.82
C GLY A 68 10.32 2.78 12.05
N HIS A 69 9.34 2.10 12.62
CA HIS A 69 9.32 0.63 12.67
C HIS A 69 8.71 0.05 11.39
N PRO A 70 9.36 -0.95 10.79
CA PRO A 70 8.95 -1.50 9.51
C PRO A 70 7.63 -2.25 9.54
N GLY A 71 7.20 -2.76 10.70
CA GLY A 71 6.00 -3.59 10.80
C GLY A 71 6.25 -5.02 10.34
N ILE A 72 5.23 -5.66 9.77
CA ILE A 72 5.25 -7.02 9.25
C ILE A 72 5.79 -7.06 7.83
N GLY A 73 6.54 -8.12 7.51
CA GLY A 73 6.91 -8.46 6.15
C GLY A 73 6.98 -9.97 5.97
N PHE A 74 6.82 -10.39 4.71
CA PHE A 74 6.90 -11.80 4.30
C PHE A 74 7.95 -11.96 3.20
N SER A 75 8.63 -13.10 3.19
CA SER A 75 9.69 -13.39 2.23
C SER A 75 9.85 -14.89 1.99
N LEU A 76 10.43 -15.26 0.84
CA LEU A 76 10.81 -16.63 0.54
C LEU A 76 12.23 -16.98 1.01
N ARG A 77 12.94 -16.01 1.60
CA ARG A 77 14.30 -16.18 2.10
C ARG A 77 14.33 -15.90 3.59
N PRO A 78 15.00 -16.72 4.41
CA PRO A 78 15.17 -16.38 5.81
C PRO A 78 15.93 -15.04 5.92
N ASN A 79 15.59 -14.25 6.93
CA ASN A 79 16.28 -13.00 7.26
C ASN A 79 16.28 -11.94 6.17
N ALA A 80 15.30 -11.94 5.27
CA ALA A 80 15.11 -10.83 4.33
C ALA A 80 14.86 -9.53 5.12
N PRO A 81 15.56 -8.42 4.80
CA PRO A 81 15.37 -7.18 5.52
C PRO A 81 13.94 -6.67 5.37
N LEU A 82 13.36 -6.25 6.48
CA LEU A 82 12.08 -5.55 6.45
C LEU A 82 12.26 -4.18 5.80
N THR A 83 11.33 -3.82 4.91
CA THR A 83 11.29 -2.46 4.36
C THR A 83 10.66 -1.55 5.41
N ALA A 84 11.32 -0.46 5.76
CA ALA A 84 10.77 0.54 6.68
C ALA A 84 9.39 1.01 6.21
N SER A 85 8.42 0.99 7.13
CA SER A 85 7.09 1.55 6.90
C SER A 85 7.20 3.04 7.06
N THR A 86 6.86 3.78 5.99
CA THR A 86 6.75 5.25 6.04
C THR A 86 5.38 5.70 6.52
N ASN A 87 4.51 4.76 6.92
CA ASN A 87 3.16 5.07 7.33
C ASN A 87 3.17 5.75 8.70
N ALA A 88 2.37 6.81 8.85
CA ALA A 88 2.06 7.36 10.16
C ALA A 88 1.27 6.33 10.98
N ILE A 89 1.40 6.37 12.30
CA ILE A 89 0.54 5.56 13.18
C ILE A 89 -0.91 5.96 12.91
N GLU A 90 -1.74 4.97 12.60
CA GLU A 90 -3.18 5.20 12.39
C GLU A 90 -3.97 4.95 13.66
N SER A 91 -3.54 3.98 14.48
CA SER A 91 -4.22 3.61 15.71
C SER A 91 -3.26 3.10 16.77
N VAL A 92 -3.67 3.25 18.04
CA VAL A 92 -3.02 2.61 19.19
C VAL A 92 -3.98 1.56 19.74
N LEU A 93 -3.66 0.28 19.56
CA LEU A 93 -4.47 -0.83 20.05
C LEU A 93 -4.01 -1.25 21.43
N GLN A 94 -4.94 -1.30 22.39
CA GLN A 94 -4.69 -1.77 23.74
C GLN A 94 -4.94 -3.27 23.84
N ILE A 95 -4.00 -4.01 24.43
CA ILE A 95 -4.12 -5.44 24.72
C ILE A 95 -4.12 -5.60 26.25
N ALA A 96 -5.26 -6.04 26.78
CA ALA A 96 -5.42 -6.30 28.19
C ALA A 96 -4.38 -7.32 28.72
N PRO A 97 -4.10 -7.33 30.03
CA PRO A 97 -3.23 -8.33 30.65
C PRO A 97 -3.67 -9.74 30.25
N ARG A 98 -2.73 -10.60 29.85
CA ARG A 98 -2.99 -12.00 29.46
C ARG A 98 -3.99 -12.18 28.30
N ALA A 99 -4.35 -11.11 27.59
CA ALA A 99 -5.23 -11.18 26.42
C ALA A 99 -4.42 -11.34 25.13
N ALA A 100 -5.13 -11.60 24.03
CA ALA A 100 -4.56 -11.62 22.70
C ALA A 100 -5.43 -10.83 21.74
N LEU A 101 -4.78 -10.28 20.72
CA LEU A 101 -5.40 -9.64 19.56
C LEU A 101 -5.08 -10.49 18.33
N ASP A 102 -6.09 -10.72 17.49
CA ASP A 102 -5.92 -11.35 16.19
C ASP A 102 -6.07 -10.26 15.11
N VAL A 103 -5.15 -10.21 14.15
CA VAL A 103 -5.19 -9.29 13.02
C VAL A 103 -4.95 -10.06 11.74
N HIS A 104 -5.82 -9.89 10.75
CA HIS A 104 -5.64 -10.50 9.44
C HIS A 104 -4.79 -9.60 8.54
N VAL A 105 -3.79 -10.18 7.89
CA VAL A 105 -2.98 -9.51 6.86
C VAL A 105 -2.87 -10.40 5.64
N TYR A 106 -2.56 -9.83 4.48
CA TYR A 106 -2.47 -10.59 3.23
C TYR A 106 -1.02 -10.68 2.74
N ALA A 107 -0.48 -11.90 2.68
CA ALA A 107 0.92 -12.12 2.32
C ALA A 107 1.23 -11.63 0.89
N ASN A 108 0.25 -11.64 -0.03
CA ASN A 108 0.41 -11.20 -1.42
C ASN A 108 0.84 -9.74 -1.56
N LYS A 109 0.61 -8.91 -0.53
CA LYS A 109 1.12 -7.53 -0.51
C LYS A 109 2.66 -7.48 -0.60
N TYR A 110 3.31 -8.47 0.00
CA TYR A 110 4.77 -8.59 0.09
C TYR A 110 5.32 -9.64 -0.87
N LEU A 111 4.49 -10.62 -1.22
CA LEU A 111 4.78 -11.74 -2.11
C LEU A 111 3.75 -11.77 -3.25
N PRO A 112 3.81 -10.81 -4.20
CA PRO A 112 2.75 -10.62 -5.21
C PRO A 112 2.51 -11.85 -6.10
N ALA A 113 3.52 -12.71 -6.23
CA ALA A 113 3.38 -14.02 -6.87
C ALA A 113 4.18 -15.06 -6.08
N LEU A 114 3.48 -16.09 -5.61
CA LEU A 114 4.10 -17.32 -5.12
C LEU A 114 4.10 -18.37 -6.23
N PRO A 115 5.19 -19.14 -6.40
CA PRO A 115 5.24 -20.20 -7.39
C PRO A 115 4.23 -21.32 -7.02
N PRO A 116 3.63 -21.99 -8.02
CA PRO A 116 2.84 -23.19 -7.77
C PRO A 116 3.63 -24.25 -7.00
N GLY A 117 2.93 -25.00 -6.14
CA GLY A 117 3.52 -25.99 -5.24
C GLY A 117 3.66 -25.49 -3.81
N ALA A 118 4.45 -26.22 -3.00
CA ALA A 118 4.68 -25.86 -1.60
C ALA A 118 5.77 -24.79 -1.48
N SER A 119 5.44 -23.68 -0.83
CA SER A 119 6.36 -22.59 -0.53
C SER A 119 6.49 -22.41 0.97
N ARG A 120 7.73 -22.38 1.47
CA ARG A 120 8.02 -21.95 2.85
C ARG A 120 8.13 -20.43 2.87
N VAL A 121 7.25 -19.80 3.63
CA VAL A 121 7.19 -18.35 3.79
C VAL A 121 7.76 -18.00 5.16
N TYR A 122 8.77 -17.14 5.16
CA TYR A 122 9.34 -16.54 6.35
C TYR A 122 8.65 -15.21 6.61
N TRP A 123 8.36 -14.93 7.87
CA TRP A 123 7.80 -13.65 8.29
C TRP A 123 8.66 -13.02 9.37
N GLN A 124 8.66 -11.69 9.40
CA GLN A 124 9.28 -10.89 10.44
C GLN A 124 8.33 -9.76 10.81
N LEU A 125 8.34 -9.36 12.07
CA LEU A 125 7.57 -8.25 12.59
C LEU A 125 8.46 -7.43 13.53
N GLU A 126 8.55 -6.14 13.27
CA GLU A 126 9.11 -5.18 14.24
C GLU A 126 8.05 -4.13 14.58
N ILE A 127 7.75 -4.02 15.88
CA ILE A 127 6.66 -3.17 16.39
C ILE A 127 7.11 -2.31 17.57
N ALA A 128 6.56 -1.08 17.63
CA ALA A 128 6.64 -0.24 18.80
C ALA A 128 5.69 -0.76 19.88
N CYS A 129 6.25 -1.13 21.03
CA CYS A 129 5.47 -1.52 22.20
C CYS A 129 5.40 -0.36 23.18
N LEU A 130 4.22 -0.11 23.72
CA LEU A 130 4.00 0.89 24.76
C LEU A 130 3.64 0.19 26.07
N ASP A 131 4.08 0.75 27.20
CA ASP A 131 3.57 0.33 28.50
C ASP A 131 2.15 0.86 28.76
N GLY A 132 1.54 0.44 29.88
CA GLY A 132 0.22 0.90 30.29
C GLY A 132 0.11 2.40 30.58
N LYS A 133 1.21 3.18 30.53
CA LYS A 133 1.23 4.65 30.63
C LYS A 133 1.49 5.33 29.28
N GLY A 134 1.64 4.55 28.21
CA GLY A 134 1.93 5.06 26.87
C GLY A 134 3.41 5.37 26.63
N ALA A 135 4.33 4.96 27.51
CA ALA A 135 5.76 5.15 27.30
C ALA A 135 6.31 4.06 26.37
N PHE A 136 7.18 4.45 25.44
CA PHE A 136 7.85 3.50 24.53
C PHE A 136 8.76 2.53 25.29
N LEU A 137 8.58 1.25 25.00
CA LEU A 137 9.46 0.16 25.41
C LEU A 137 10.48 -0.13 24.31
N ALA A 138 11.41 -1.05 24.58
CA ALA A 138 12.26 -1.59 23.52
C ALA A 138 11.36 -2.22 22.42
N PRO A 139 11.66 -2.00 21.12
CA PRO A 139 10.84 -2.54 20.05
C PRO A 139 10.83 -4.06 20.09
N GLY A 140 9.63 -4.63 19.92
CA GLY A 140 9.48 -6.07 19.82
C GLY A 140 9.93 -6.54 18.43
N LYS A 141 10.80 -7.55 18.38
CA LYS A 141 11.27 -8.18 17.14
C LYS A 141 10.87 -9.64 17.14
N PHE A 142 10.03 -10.01 16.19
CA PHE A 142 9.47 -11.35 16.07
C PHE A 142 9.73 -11.91 14.69
N ALA A 143 9.89 -13.22 14.60
CA ALA A 143 10.09 -13.89 13.32
C ALA A 143 9.60 -15.34 13.41
N GLY A 144 9.23 -15.89 12.26
CA GLY A 144 8.85 -17.28 12.14
C GLY A 144 8.75 -17.72 10.68
N ALA A 145 8.20 -18.91 10.48
CA ALA A 145 7.90 -19.41 9.14
C ALA A 145 6.66 -20.30 9.15
N PHE A 146 5.98 -20.35 8.02
CA PHE A 146 4.90 -21.29 7.74
C PHE A 146 5.02 -21.82 6.31
N THR A 147 4.22 -22.84 5.98
CA THR A 147 4.16 -23.40 4.63
C THR A 147 2.77 -23.17 4.05
N VAL A 148 2.72 -22.74 2.80
CA VAL A 148 1.50 -22.70 1.99
C VAL A 148 1.70 -23.50 0.71
N ARG A 149 0.62 -24.06 0.17
CA ARG A 149 0.61 -24.73 -1.13
C ARG A 149 -0.24 -23.92 -2.11
N ILE A 150 0.35 -23.57 -3.25
CA ILE A 150 -0.32 -22.83 -4.32
C ILE A 150 -0.68 -23.79 -5.45
N ALA A 151 -1.97 -23.97 -5.70
CA ALA A 151 -2.46 -24.67 -6.88
C ALA A 151 -2.14 -23.86 -8.14
N ALA A 152 -1.65 -24.54 -9.17
CA ALA A 152 -1.42 -23.95 -10.49
C ALA A 152 -2.76 -23.62 -11.18
N GLY A 153 -2.73 -22.67 -12.11
CA GLY A 153 -3.88 -22.27 -12.91
C GLY A 153 -4.59 -21.02 -12.40
N ALA A 154 -5.66 -20.63 -13.08
CA ALA A 154 -6.48 -19.50 -12.68
C ALA A 154 -7.22 -19.78 -11.35
N LEU A 155 -7.58 -18.71 -10.64
CA LEU A 155 -8.42 -18.79 -9.45
C LEU A 155 -9.79 -19.38 -9.84
N PRO A 156 -10.15 -20.60 -9.38
CA PRO A 156 -11.46 -21.16 -9.65
C PRO A 156 -12.51 -20.30 -8.97
N ASP A 157 -13.59 -20.02 -9.71
CA ASP A 157 -14.70 -19.18 -9.25
C ASP A 157 -14.23 -17.85 -8.63
N ALA A 158 -13.32 -17.16 -9.33
CA ALA A 158 -12.86 -15.83 -8.96
C ALA A 158 -14.01 -14.86 -8.60
N PRO A 159 -15.17 -14.85 -9.30
CA PRO A 159 -16.31 -14.04 -8.90
C PRO A 159 -16.82 -14.31 -7.48
N ALA A 160 -16.95 -15.57 -7.05
CA ALA A 160 -17.38 -15.89 -5.69
C ALA A 160 -16.35 -15.48 -4.63
N VAL A 161 -15.05 -15.66 -4.93
CA VAL A 161 -13.96 -15.21 -4.05
C VAL A 161 -13.98 -13.69 -3.89
N VAL A 162 -14.12 -12.96 -5.00
CA VAL A 162 -14.26 -11.49 -4.99
C VAL A 162 -15.51 -11.09 -4.19
N ALA A 163 -16.65 -11.73 -4.42
CA ALA A 163 -17.90 -11.42 -3.72
C ALA A 163 -17.77 -11.53 -2.20
N ARG A 164 -17.06 -12.55 -1.70
CA ARG A 164 -16.79 -12.73 -0.26
C ARG A 164 -16.09 -11.51 0.36
N TYR A 165 -15.05 -10.98 -0.30
CA TYR A 165 -14.35 -9.79 0.19
C TYR A 165 -15.17 -8.51 -0.07
N ALA A 166 -15.83 -8.41 -1.22
CA ALA A 166 -16.66 -7.26 -1.57
C ALA A 166 -17.81 -7.03 -0.58
N GLN A 167 -18.41 -8.09 -0.03
CA GLN A 167 -19.42 -7.98 1.03
C GLN A 167 -18.88 -7.31 2.30
N ARG A 168 -17.61 -7.53 2.63
CA ARG A 168 -16.95 -6.95 3.82
C ARG A 168 -16.59 -5.47 3.64
N LEU A 169 -16.65 -4.93 2.41
CA LEU A 169 -16.51 -3.49 2.18
C LEU A 169 -17.63 -2.68 2.85
N ASP A 170 -18.79 -3.30 3.04
CA ASP A 170 -19.97 -2.68 3.65
C ASP A 170 -20.05 -2.96 5.18
N ALA A 171 -19.04 -3.61 5.75
CA ALA A 171 -18.99 -3.90 7.19
C ALA A 171 -18.97 -2.61 8.02
N SER A 172 -19.71 -2.60 9.13
CA SER A 172 -19.70 -1.51 10.11
C SER A 172 -18.35 -1.38 10.82
N ASP A 173 -17.67 -2.50 11.00
CA ASP A 173 -16.32 -2.57 11.55
C ASP A 173 -15.28 -2.05 10.53
N PRO A 174 -14.61 -0.91 10.83
CA PRO A 174 -13.59 -0.35 9.94
C PRO A 174 -12.42 -1.30 9.68
N GLN A 175 -12.09 -2.17 10.62
CA GLN A 175 -10.99 -3.14 10.47
C GLN A 175 -11.32 -4.17 9.39
N GLN A 176 -12.51 -4.77 9.45
CA GLN A 176 -12.98 -5.71 8.42
C GLN A 176 -13.05 -5.07 7.03
N ARG A 177 -13.44 -3.80 6.96
CA ARG A 177 -13.44 -3.04 5.70
C ARG A 177 -12.03 -2.88 5.14
N ARG A 178 -11.05 -2.53 5.98
CA ARG A 178 -9.64 -2.40 5.57
C ARG A 178 -9.04 -3.74 5.13
N GLU A 179 -9.34 -4.82 5.82
CA GLU A 179 -8.95 -6.18 5.42
C GLU A 179 -9.51 -6.53 4.04
N ALA A 180 -10.79 -6.22 3.80
CA ALA A 180 -11.41 -6.43 2.49
C ALA A 180 -10.73 -5.62 1.38
N ILE A 181 -10.41 -4.34 1.64
CA ILE A 181 -9.70 -3.47 0.69
C ILE A 181 -8.33 -4.04 0.37
N GLU A 182 -7.57 -4.48 1.37
CA GLU A 182 -6.26 -5.08 1.15
C GLU A 182 -6.37 -6.37 0.33
N ALA A 183 -7.31 -7.26 0.66
CA ALA A 183 -7.54 -8.50 -0.07
C ALA A 183 -7.81 -8.21 -1.56
N LEU A 184 -8.82 -7.39 -1.83
CA LEU A 184 -9.25 -7.03 -3.19
C LEU A 184 -8.14 -6.31 -3.97
N SER A 185 -7.44 -5.36 -3.33
CA SER A 185 -6.36 -4.62 -3.97
C SER A 185 -5.17 -5.50 -4.35
N ASN A 186 -5.02 -6.67 -3.71
CA ASN A 186 -3.97 -7.62 -3.99
C ASN A 186 -4.32 -8.67 -5.05
N MET A 187 -5.61 -8.86 -5.39
CA MET A 187 -6.03 -9.81 -6.42
C MET A 187 -5.60 -9.38 -7.83
N PRO A 188 -5.06 -10.30 -8.66
CA PRO A 188 -4.72 -10.04 -10.05
C PRO A 188 -5.84 -10.41 -11.03
N ASP A 189 -6.95 -10.99 -10.56
CA ASP A 189 -8.05 -11.43 -11.42
C ASP A 189 -8.99 -10.25 -11.80
N PRO A 190 -9.33 -10.04 -13.08
CA PRO A 190 -10.18 -8.92 -13.51
C PRO A 190 -11.59 -8.90 -12.91
N ALA A 191 -12.09 -10.03 -12.39
CA ALA A 191 -13.36 -10.07 -11.65
C ALA A 191 -13.37 -9.11 -10.45
N VAL A 192 -12.21 -8.67 -9.97
CA VAL A 192 -12.09 -7.70 -8.87
C VAL A 192 -12.43 -6.26 -9.27
N LEU A 193 -12.42 -5.92 -10.57
CA LEU A 193 -12.56 -4.54 -11.02
C LEU A 193 -13.83 -3.84 -10.51
N PRO A 194 -15.04 -4.44 -10.54
CA PRO A 194 -16.22 -3.80 -9.94
C PRO A 194 -16.05 -3.47 -8.45
N ALA A 195 -15.37 -4.36 -7.69
CA ALA A 195 -15.10 -4.15 -6.28
C ALA A 195 -14.06 -3.03 -6.06
N LEU A 196 -13.04 -2.92 -6.91
CA LEU A 196 -12.09 -1.80 -6.87
C LEU A 196 -12.77 -0.44 -7.14
N GLY A 197 -13.79 -0.41 -8.00
CA GLY A 197 -14.63 0.77 -8.18
C GLY A 197 -15.30 1.20 -6.89
N LYS A 198 -15.86 0.26 -6.11
CA LYS A 198 -16.41 0.53 -4.77
C LYS A 198 -15.33 1.01 -3.78
N VAL A 199 -14.15 0.37 -3.77
CA VAL A 199 -13.02 0.78 -2.93
C VAL A 199 -12.65 2.25 -3.19
N TYR A 200 -12.61 2.65 -4.47
CA TYR A 200 -12.35 4.04 -4.86
C TYR A 200 -13.44 4.99 -4.34
N GLN A 201 -14.72 4.62 -4.48
CA GLN A 201 -15.87 5.40 -4.00
C GLN A 201 -15.88 5.56 -2.47
N TYR A 202 -15.39 4.57 -1.72
CA TYR A 202 -15.22 4.65 -0.27
C TYR A 202 -14.04 5.51 0.20
N GLY A 203 -13.35 6.19 -0.70
CA GLY A 203 -12.25 7.11 -0.38
C GLY A 203 -10.88 6.46 -0.31
N TYR A 204 -10.78 5.14 -0.52
CA TYR A 204 -9.50 4.41 -0.61
C TYR A 204 -8.94 4.48 -2.04
N ARG A 205 -8.87 5.71 -2.56
CA ARG A 205 -8.54 6.00 -3.97
C ARG A 205 -7.17 5.48 -4.35
N ASN A 206 -6.18 5.65 -3.48
CA ASN A 206 -4.82 5.22 -3.73
C ASN A 206 -4.71 3.69 -3.80
N ASP A 207 -5.36 2.95 -2.91
CA ASP A 207 -5.36 1.47 -2.93
C ASP A 207 -6.00 0.94 -4.23
N ALA A 208 -7.17 1.46 -4.60
CA ALA A 208 -7.82 1.10 -5.85
C ALA A 208 -6.93 1.42 -7.08
N LEU A 209 -6.35 2.62 -7.13
CA LEU A 209 -5.46 3.03 -8.22
C LEU A 209 -4.19 2.15 -8.28
N GLN A 210 -3.56 1.85 -7.14
CA GLN A 210 -2.41 0.95 -7.11
C GLN A 210 -2.77 -0.46 -7.60
N ALA A 211 -3.94 -0.97 -7.23
CA ALA A 211 -4.43 -2.26 -7.71
C ALA A 211 -4.64 -2.27 -9.23
N LEU A 212 -5.16 -1.16 -9.80
CA LEU A 212 -5.38 -1.03 -11.25
C LEU A 212 -4.12 -1.26 -12.08
N ARG A 213 -2.92 -1.00 -11.53
CA ARG A 213 -1.64 -1.23 -12.22
C ARG A 213 -1.48 -2.63 -12.82
N LYS A 214 -2.15 -3.63 -12.24
CA LYS A 214 -2.07 -5.05 -12.63
C LYS A 214 -2.85 -5.39 -13.90
N PHE A 215 -3.75 -4.51 -14.33
CA PHE A 215 -4.74 -4.78 -15.38
C PHE A 215 -4.41 -4.04 -16.69
N ASP A 216 -3.12 -3.95 -17.03
CA ASP A 216 -2.64 -3.40 -18.30
C ASP A 216 -3.35 -4.08 -19.49
N GLY A 217 -3.97 -3.25 -20.34
CA GLY A 217 -4.71 -3.68 -21.52
C GLY A 217 -6.12 -4.19 -21.26
N HIS A 218 -6.58 -4.24 -20.00
CA HIS A 218 -7.95 -4.65 -19.71
C HIS A 218 -8.95 -3.50 -19.94
N PRO A 219 -9.98 -3.65 -20.81
CA PRO A 219 -10.88 -2.55 -21.17
C PRO A 219 -11.59 -1.92 -19.97
N ALA A 220 -12.11 -2.73 -19.04
CA ALA A 220 -12.80 -2.20 -17.86
C ALA A 220 -11.86 -1.44 -16.90
N ALA A 221 -10.57 -1.81 -16.84
CA ALA A 221 -9.59 -1.07 -16.04
C ALA A 221 -9.26 0.27 -16.70
N ALA A 222 -9.12 0.29 -18.03
CA ALA A 222 -8.97 1.52 -18.80
C ALA A 222 -10.19 2.45 -18.61
N SER A 223 -11.42 1.93 -18.73
CA SER A 223 -12.64 2.69 -18.46
C SER A 223 -12.66 3.29 -17.06
N MET A 224 -12.24 2.55 -16.03
CA MET A 224 -12.17 3.10 -14.68
C MET A 224 -11.14 4.22 -14.55
N LEU A 225 -9.95 4.09 -15.17
CA LEU A 225 -8.98 5.18 -15.18
C LEU A 225 -9.54 6.44 -15.85
N VAL A 226 -10.35 6.29 -16.90
CA VAL A 226 -11.03 7.42 -17.58
C VAL A 226 -12.01 8.11 -16.65
N GLU A 227 -12.87 7.34 -16.01
CA GLU A 227 -13.84 7.88 -15.06
C GLU A 227 -13.12 8.68 -13.98
N ILE A 228 -11.99 8.18 -13.49
CA ILE A 228 -11.13 8.88 -12.53
C ILE A 228 -10.54 10.16 -13.12
N LEU A 229 -10.08 10.13 -14.37
CA LEU A 229 -9.52 11.29 -15.07
C LEU A 229 -10.53 12.38 -15.37
N ALA A 230 -11.81 12.02 -15.53
CA ALA A 230 -12.90 12.95 -15.71
C ALA A 230 -13.31 13.67 -14.41
N THR A 231 -12.80 13.23 -13.25
CA THR A 231 -13.08 13.90 -11.98
C THR A 231 -12.29 15.20 -11.82
N ALA A 232 -12.80 16.13 -11.01
CA ALA A 232 -12.08 17.35 -10.64
C ALA A 232 -10.92 17.11 -9.66
N ASP A 233 -10.68 15.86 -9.22
CA ASP A 233 -9.58 15.53 -8.31
C ASP A 233 -8.25 15.44 -9.09
N ALA A 234 -7.48 16.52 -8.99
CA ALA A 234 -6.14 16.63 -9.53
C ALA A 234 -5.18 15.50 -9.13
N GLY A 235 -5.24 15.06 -7.87
CA GLY A 235 -4.36 14.02 -7.34
C GLY A 235 -4.71 12.65 -7.91
N ALA A 236 -6.01 12.36 -7.99
CA ALA A 236 -6.49 11.12 -8.58
C ALA A 236 -6.19 11.05 -10.09
N ALA A 237 -6.43 12.13 -10.84
CA ALA A 237 -6.11 12.22 -12.26
C ALA A 237 -4.61 12.01 -12.52
N ARG A 238 -3.75 12.70 -11.76
CA ARG A 238 -2.29 12.52 -11.87
C ARG A 238 -1.85 11.08 -11.59
N ASN A 239 -2.42 10.44 -10.57
CA ASN A 239 -2.12 9.06 -10.25
C ASN A 239 -2.60 8.10 -11.35
N ALA A 240 -3.80 8.30 -11.88
CA ALA A 240 -4.36 7.49 -12.97
C ALA A 240 -3.49 7.55 -14.23
N LEU A 241 -3.06 8.74 -14.65
CA LEU A 241 -2.16 8.88 -15.80
C LEU A 241 -0.77 8.31 -15.53
N ARG A 242 -0.23 8.44 -14.31
CA ARG A 242 1.04 7.78 -13.94
C ARG A 242 0.95 6.25 -14.03
N ILE A 243 -0.21 5.68 -13.68
CA ILE A 243 -0.47 4.24 -13.84
C ILE A 243 -0.50 3.87 -15.31
N ALA A 244 -1.29 4.60 -16.11
CA ALA A 244 -1.39 4.38 -17.55
C ALA A 244 -0.03 4.55 -18.27
N THR A 245 0.81 5.48 -17.84
CA THR A 245 2.19 5.63 -18.34
C THR A 245 3.04 4.40 -18.07
N GLY A 246 2.72 3.57 -17.07
CA GLY A 246 3.40 2.31 -16.79
C GLY A 246 2.88 1.13 -17.63
N TRP A 247 1.69 1.23 -18.21
CA TRP A 247 1.08 0.17 -19.01
C TRP A 247 1.70 0.06 -20.40
N LYS A 248 1.91 -1.15 -20.91
CA LYS A 248 2.35 -1.39 -22.28
C LYS A 248 1.27 -0.97 -23.28
N THR A 249 0.01 -1.21 -22.94
CA THR A 249 -1.13 -0.85 -23.78
C THR A 249 -1.43 0.64 -23.61
N PRO A 250 -1.39 1.44 -24.69
CA PRO A 250 -1.77 2.85 -24.60
C PRO A 250 -3.25 3.00 -24.27
N LEU A 251 -3.61 4.06 -23.54
CA LEU A 251 -5.00 4.47 -23.41
C LEU A 251 -5.60 4.75 -24.80
N PRO A 252 -6.88 4.36 -25.03
CA PRO A 252 -7.59 4.67 -26.27
C PRO A 252 -7.58 6.18 -26.58
N PRO A 253 -7.36 6.59 -27.85
CA PRO A 253 -7.27 8.00 -28.25
C PRO A 253 -8.49 8.83 -27.85
N GLU A 254 -9.70 8.27 -27.95
CA GLU A 254 -10.96 8.94 -27.63
C GLU A 254 -10.97 9.44 -26.17
N LEU A 255 -10.29 8.70 -25.30
CA LEU A 255 -10.18 9.02 -23.88
C LEU A 255 -9.16 10.14 -23.62
N LEU A 256 -8.08 10.14 -24.38
CA LEU A 256 -7.08 11.22 -24.32
C LEU A 256 -7.70 12.54 -24.79
N GLU A 257 -8.53 12.50 -25.84
CA GLU A 257 -9.30 13.66 -26.31
C GLU A 257 -10.28 14.15 -25.24
N GLN A 258 -11.00 13.25 -24.56
CA GLN A 258 -11.91 13.61 -23.49
C GLN A 258 -11.20 14.35 -22.35
N VAL A 259 -10.02 13.88 -21.92
CA VAL A 259 -9.23 14.55 -20.87
C VAL A 259 -8.68 15.89 -21.37
N ALA A 260 -8.25 15.96 -22.63
CA ALA A 260 -7.74 17.18 -23.25
C ALA A 260 -8.79 18.31 -23.31
N GLY A 261 -10.03 17.95 -23.65
CA GLY A 261 -11.17 18.87 -23.71
C GLY A 261 -11.85 19.15 -22.37
N GLY A 262 -11.44 18.48 -21.29
CA GLY A 262 -11.97 18.73 -19.95
C GLY A 262 -11.51 20.07 -19.37
N THR A 263 -12.16 20.51 -18.28
CA THR A 263 -11.85 21.80 -17.62
C THR A 263 -10.81 21.69 -16.49
N SER A 264 -10.43 20.46 -16.10
CA SER A 264 -9.48 20.23 -15.02
C SER A 264 -8.04 20.45 -15.48
N LEU A 265 -7.49 21.65 -15.27
CA LEU A 265 -6.10 21.98 -15.59
C LEU A 265 -5.10 20.94 -15.06
N PRO A 266 -5.19 20.45 -13.81
CA PRO A 266 -4.27 19.42 -13.33
C PRO A 266 -4.35 18.09 -14.10
N ALA A 267 -5.53 17.67 -14.52
CA ALA A 267 -5.69 16.46 -15.34
C ALA A 267 -5.06 16.67 -16.74
N ARG A 268 -5.27 17.84 -17.34
CA ARG A 268 -4.69 18.22 -18.64
C ARG A 268 -3.16 18.31 -18.58
N LEU A 269 -2.59 18.84 -17.49
CA LEU A 269 -1.14 18.86 -17.27
C LEU A 269 -0.57 17.45 -17.11
N ALA A 270 -1.24 16.58 -16.35
CA ALA A 270 -0.85 15.18 -16.27
C ALA A 270 -0.96 14.46 -17.62
N LEU A 271 -1.92 14.84 -18.46
CA LEU A 271 -2.07 14.30 -19.82
C LEU A 271 -0.86 14.68 -20.67
N VAL A 272 -0.38 15.92 -20.58
CA VAL A 272 0.87 16.33 -21.26
C VAL A 272 2.04 15.42 -20.87
N ASP A 273 2.21 15.11 -19.58
CA ASP A 273 3.26 14.20 -19.10
C ASP A 273 3.11 12.79 -19.70
N TYR A 274 1.87 12.26 -19.75
CA TYR A 274 1.58 10.96 -20.35
C TYR A 274 1.92 10.94 -21.86
N LEU A 275 1.45 11.93 -22.62
CA LEU A 275 1.70 12.03 -24.06
C LEU A 275 3.20 12.17 -24.36
N ALA A 276 3.92 12.94 -23.53
CA ALA A 276 5.37 13.09 -23.62
C ALA A 276 6.13 11.80 -23.34
N ALA A 277 5.67 11.00 -22.37
CA ALA A 277 6.27 9.70 -22.07
C ALA A 277 5.92 8.63 -23.12
N ARG A 278 4.84 8.83 -23.88
CA ARG A 278 4.28 7.88 -24.85
C ARG A 278 4.23 8.47 -26.26
N ARG A 279 5.26 9.18 -26.69
CA ARG A 279 5.29 9.85 -28.02
C ARG A 279 4.86 8.92 -29.15
N SER A 280 3.98 9.43 -29.99
CA SER A 280 3.45 8.81 -31.22
C SER A 280 2.92 9.94 -32.11
N ALA A 281 2.73 9.71 -33.40
CA ALA A 281 2.19 10.75 -34.28
C ALA A 281 0.84 11.31 -33.78
N ALA A 282 -0.03 10.45 -33.25
CA ALA A 282 -1.31 10.86 -32.68
C ALA A 282 -1.14 11.68 -31.38
N ASN A 283 -0.24 11.24 -30.49
CA ASN A 283 0.01 11.96 -29.24
C ASN A 283 0.70 13.31 -29.47
N ASP A 284 1.55 13.40 -30.50
CA ASP A 284 2.22 14.63 -30.91
C ASP A 284 1.22 15.63 -31.47
N ALA A 285 0.27 15.18 -32.29
CA ALA A 285 -0.82 16.03 -32.79
C ALA A 285 -1.69 16.57 -31.64
N LEU A 286 -1.99 15.74 -30.65
CA LEU A 286 -2.71 16.20 -29.45
C LEU A 286 -1.87 17.17 -28.61
N LEU A 287 -0.58 16.91 -28.41
CA LEU A 287 0.33 17.85 -27.73
C LEU A 287 0.43 19.20 -28.46
N GLN A 288 0.47 19.21 -29.79
CA GLN A 288 0.48 20.45 -30.59
C GLN A 288 -0.79 21.27 -30.38
N ARG A 289 -1.96 20.63 -30.28
CA ARG A 289 -3.21 21.33 -29.94
C ARG A 289 -3.15 21.91 -28.53
N LEU A 290 -2.71 21.12 -27.54
CA LEU A 290 -2.53 21.60 -26.16
C LEU A 290 -1.48 22.71 -26.04
N ALA A 291 -0.50 22.77 -26.94
CA ALA A 291 0.51 23.83 -27.01
C ALA A 291 -0.04 25.18 -27.49
N ALA A 292 -1.22 25.18 -28.13
CA ALA A 292 -1.96 26.36 -28.58
C ALA A 292 -3.18 26.66 -27.69
N ASP A 293 -3.27 26.04 -26.51
CA ASP A 293 -4.37 26.26 -25.58
C ASP A 293 -4.36 27.68 -25.00
N ASP A 294 -5.54 28.23 -24.70
CA ASP A 294 -5.68 29.55 -24.08
C ASP A 294 -5.11 29.61 -22.66
N ASP A 295 -5.02 28.47 -21.96
CA ASP A 295 -4.32 28.39 -20.68
C ASP A 295 -2.80 28.37 -20.90
N GLU A 296 -2.14 29.51 -20.63
CA GLU A 296 -0.69 29.67 -20.83
C GLU A 296 0.15 28.65 -20.04
N THR A 297 -0.33 28.17 -18.88
CA THR A 297 0.39 27.16 -18.10
C THR A 297 0.40 25.82 -18.83
N LEU A 298 -0.75 25.40 -19.36
CA LEU A 298 -0.88 24.18 -20.15
C LEU A 298 -0.11 24.29 -21.47
N ALA A 299 -0.29 25.40 -22.19
CA ALA A 299 0.39 25.67 -23.46
C ALA A 299 1.90 25.62 -23.31
N LYS A 300 2.45 26.24 -22.26
CA LYS A 300 3.89 26.22 -21.96
C LYS A 300 4.39 24.80 -21.65
N SER A 301 3.63 24.03 -20.87
CA SER A 301 3.98 22.64 -20.54
C SER A 301 4.02 21.76 -21.80
N ALA A 302 3.00 21.86 -22.66
CA ALA A 302 2.92 21.10 -23.91
C ALA A 302 4.04 21.47 -24.90
N ARG A 303 4.36 22.77 -25.05
CA ARG A 303 5.54 23.23 -25.83
C ARG A 303 6.84 22.64 -25.31
N ALA A 304 7.03 22.64 -23.98
CA ALA A 304 8.21 22.05 -23.37
C ALA A 304 8.28 20.52 -23.58
N ALA A 305 7.16 19.82 -23.53
CA ALA A 305 7.07 18.39 -23.84
C ALA A 305 7.42 18.09 -25.31
N LEU A 306 6.97 18.91 -26.26
CA LEU A 306 7.27 18.77 -27.68
C LEU A 306 8.75 18.97 -28.00
N ALA A 307 9.40 19.91 -27.32
CA ALA A 307 10.82 20.22 -27.50
C ALA A 307 11.77 19.13 -26.95
N LYS A 308 11.30 18.28 -26.04
CA LYS A 308 12.09 17.14 -25.55
C LYS A 308 12.17 16.06 -26.63
N PRO A 309 13.34 15.45 -26.85
CA PRO A 309 13.46 14.31 -27.76
C PRO A 309 12.55 13.18 -27.31
N ALA A 310 11.99 12.44 -28.27
CA ALA A 310 11.17 11.27 -27.95
C ALA A 310 11.98 10.24 -27.17
N PRO A 311 11.39 9.58 -26.15
CA PRO A 311 12.09 8.54 -25.41
C PRO A 311 12.48 7.41 -26.37
N THR A 312 13.78 7.07 -26.38
CA THR A 312 14.29 5.88 -27.06
C THR A 312 13.70 4.64 -26.39
N ARG A 313 12.96 3.84 -27.14
CA ARG A 313 12.37 2.58 -26.67
C ARG A 313 13.39 1.45 -26.64
#